data_AF-A0A4R6A6X3-F1
#
_entry.id   AF-A0A4R6A6X3-F1
#
_cell.length_a   1.000
_cell.length_b   1.000
_cell.length_c   1.000
_cell.angle_alpha   90.00
_cell.angle_beta   90.00
_cell.angle_gamma   90.00
#
_symmetry.space_group_name_H-M   'P 1'
#
loop_
_entity.id
_entity.type
_entity.pdbx_description
1 polymer ?
#
loop_
_entity_poly.entity_id
_entity_poly.type
_entity_poly.pdbx_seq_one_letter_code
_entity_poly.pdbx_strand_id
1 'polypeptide(L)' 'MTQTHPARRDDALPLWRAEEILKSRGAAQIVLGEKTYILSLTRAGKLILTKDPATPERTPE' A
#
# COMPACT_ATOMS: atom_id res chain seq x y z
N MET A 1 -9.36 -28.66 -32.48
CA MET A 1 -10.03 -28.12 -31.28
C MET A 1 -9.45 -26.74 -31.01
N THR A 2 -10.12 -25.69 -31.47
CA THR A 2 -9.70 -24.29 -31.28
C THR A 2 -10.19 -23.83 -29.91
N GLN A 3 -9.28 -23.70 -28.94
CA GLN A 3 -9.62 -23.09 -27.64
C GLN A 3 -9.36 -21.58 -27.68
N THR A 4 -10.47 -20.87 -27.52
CA THR A 4 -10.68 -19.42 -27.49
C THR A 4 -9.92 -18.74 -26.35
N HIS A 5 -9.21 -17.65 -26.65
CA HIS A 5 -8.60 -16.73 -25.67
C HIS A 5 -9.66 -15.81 -25.05
N PRO A 6 -9.63 -15.50 -23.74
CA PRO A 6 -10.12 -14.18 -23.32
C PRO A 6 -9.12 -13.44 -22.44
N ALA A 7 -8.74 -12.25 -22.94
CA ALA A 7 -8.22 -11.06 -22.26
C ALA A 7 -7.28 -11.27 -21.06
N ARG A 8 -5.97 -11.07 -21.30
CA ARG A 8 -5.08 -10.54 -20.26
C ARG A 8 -5.72 -9.23 -19.76
N ARG A 9 -6.30 -9.25 -18.56
CA ARG A 9 -6.67 -8.00 -17.86
C ARG A 9 -5.37 -7.37 -17.36
N ASP A 10 -4.67 -6.74 -18.28
CA ASP A 10 -3.53 -5.87 -18.00
C ASP A 10 -4.08 -4.52 -17.53
N ASP A 11 -4.76 -4.56 -16.38
CA ASP A 11 -5.22 -3.40 -15.59
C ASP A 11 -5.16 -3.79 -14.09
N ALA A 12 -4.32 -4.78 -13.77
CA ALA A 12 -4.14 -5.21 -12.39
C ALA A 12 -3.27 -4.17 -11.69
N LEU A 13 -3.89 -3.41 -10.79
CA LEU A 13 -3.17 -2.61 -9.81
C LEU A 13 -1.98 -3.40 -9.27
N PRO A 14 -0.84 -2.74 -8.98
CA PRO A 14 0.32 -3.41 -8.41
C PRO A 14 -0.09 -4.26 -7.20
N LEU A 15 0.09 -5.58 -7.31
CA LEU A 15 -0.23 -6.52 -6.25
C LEU A 15 1.03 -6.79 -5.44
N TRP A 16 0.97 -6.43 -4.17
CA TRP A 16 2.06 -6.63 -3.22
C TRP A 16 1.59 -7.47 -2.05
N ARG A 17 2.44 -8.37 -1.55
CA ARG A 17 2.16 -9.06 -0.28
C ARG A 17 2.31 -8.07 0.87
N ALA A 18 1.35 -8.08 1.79
CA ALA A 18 1.39 -7.23 2.97
C ALA A 18 2.66 -7.48 3.80
N GLU A 19 3.12 -8.73 3.91
CA GLU A 19 4.34 -9.06 4.65
C GLU A 19 5.61 -8.41 4.06
N GLU A 20 5.66 -8.24 2.74
CA GLU A 20 6.79 -7.61 2.06
C GLU A 20 6.81 -6.09 2.27
N ILE A 21 5.63 -5.46 2.28
CA ILE A 21 5.52 -4.03 2.54
C ILE A 21 5.79 -3.72 4.02
N LEU A 22 5.15 -4.45 4.94
CA LEU A 22 5.16 -4.18 6.38
C LEU A 22 6.44 -4.63 7.10
N LYS A 23 7.21 -5.54 6.48
CA LYS A 23 8.40 -6.19 7.06
C LYS A 23 8.09 -6.76 8.47
N SER A 24 9.13 -7.03 9.25
CA SER A 24 9.01 -7.64 10.59
C SER A 24 8.34 -6.78 11.66
N ARG A 25 8.01 -5.50 11.38
CA ARG A 25 7.38 -4.59 12.35
C ARG A 25 5.85 -4.53 12.24
N GLY A 26 5.25 -5.15 11.21
CA GLY A 26 3.79 -5.11 11.01
C GLY A 26 3.24 -3.73 10.63
N ALA A 27 4.12 -2.78 10.30
CA ALA A 27 3.79 -1.42 9.89
C ALA A 27 4.81 -0.90 8.86
N ALA A 28 4.35 -0.12 7.88
CA ALA A 28 5.16 0.55 6.87
C ALA A 28 4.74 2.01 6.72
N GLN A 29 5.68 2.87 6.31
CA GLN A 29 5.39 4.26 5.96
C GLN A 29 5.16 4.38 4.46
N ILE A 30 4.10 5.08 4.08
CA ILE A 30 3.70 5.35 2.70
C ILE A 30 3.69 6.86 2.50
N VAL A 31 4.52 7.35 1.59
CA VAL A 31 4.58 8.78 1.24
C VAL A 31 3.61 9.04 0.09
N LEU A 32 2.72 10.01 0.26
CA LEU A 32 1.79 10.48 -0.76
C LEU A 32 1.88 12.01 -0.84
N GLY A 33 2.61 12.49 -1.85
CA GLY A 33 3.01 13.89 -1.93
C GLY A 33 3.90 14.25 -0.74
N GLU A 34 3.47 15.24 0.04
CA GLU A 34 4.19 15.73 1.23
C GLU A 34 3.71 15.09 2.54
N LYS A 35 2.72 14.19 2.45
CA LYS A 35 2.12 13.54 3.61
C LYS A 35 2.67 12.14 3.75
N THR A 36 3.04 11.76 4.96
CA THR A 36 3.34 10.36 5.29
C THR A 36 2.12 9.73 5.95
N TYR A 37 1.88 8.48 5.57
CA TYR A 37 0.87 7.62 6.14
C TYR A 37 1.55 6.38 6.70
N ILE A 38 0.94 5.75 7.69
CA ILE A 38 1.35 4.48 8.23
C ILE A 38 0.34 3.44 7.79
N LEU A 39 0.79 2.48 6.99
CA LEU A 39 0.08 1.25 6.70
C LEU A 39 0.40 0.25 7.81
N SER A 40 -0.58 -0.35 8.47
CA SER A 40 -0.38 -1.31 9.54
C SER A 40 -1.35 -2.49 9.45
N LEU A 41 -0.91 -3.67 9.91
CA LEU A 41 -1.75 -4.85 10.00
C LEU A 41 -2.45 -4.92 11.37
N THR A 42 -3.77 -5.06 11.35
CA THR A 42 -4.56 -5.31 12.56
C THR A 42 -4.53 -6.78 12.95
N ARG A 43 -4.84 -7.06 14.22
CA ARG A 43 -4.97 -8.45 14.74
C ARG A 43 -6.05 -9.27 14.03
N ALA A 44 -7.00 -8.60 13.36
CA ALA A 44 -8.05 -9.23 12.57
C ALA A 44 -7.63 -9.49 11.10
N GLY A 45 -6.36 -9.26 10.73
CA GLY A 45 -5.86 -9.47 9.38
C GLY A 45 -6.20 -8.37 8.38
N LYS A 46 -6.73 -7.22 8.83
CA LYS A 46 -7.04 -6.08 7.97
C LYS A 46 -5.89 -5.09 7.95
N LEU A 47 -5.65 -4.49 6.79
CA LEU A 47 -4.74 -3.36 6.64
C LEU A 47 -5.45 -2.04 6.96
N ILE A 48 -4.81 -1.17 7.72
CA ILE A 48 -5.29 0.19 8.01
C ILE A 48 -4.21 1.19 7.59
N LEU A 49 -4.64 2.25 6.92
CA LEU A 49 -3.81 3.41 6.61
C LEU A 49 -4.19 4.57 7.54
N THR A 50 -3.26 5.03 8.38
CA THR A 50 -3.42 6.21 9.23
C THR A 50 -2.48 7.32 8.78
N LYS A 51 -2.90 8.59 8.84
CA LYS A 51 -1.98 9.70 8.59
C LYS A 51 -0.95 9.72 9.72
N ASP A 52 0.33 9.79 9.38
CA ASP A 52 1.38 9.98 10.37
C ASP A 52 1.31 11.42 10.90
N PRO A 53 1.07 11.63 12.21
CA PRO A 53 0.99 12.97 12.78
C PRO A 53 2.37 13.64 12.93
N ALA A 54 3.46 12.88 12.79
CA ALA A 54 4.83 13.35 12.96
C ALA A 54 5.46 13.87 11.66
N THR A 55 4.75 13.82 10.53
CA THR A 55 5.23 14.38 9.28
C THR A 55 5.06 15.90 9.33
N PRO A 56 6.14 16.70 9.45
CA PRO A 56 6.02 18.13 9.32
C PRO A 56 5.55 18.41 7.90
N GLU A 57 4.41 19.07 7.77
CA GLU A 57 3.99 19.68 6.51
C GLU A 57 5.12 20.66 6.15
N ARG A 58 6.06 20.24 5.30
CA ARG A 58 7.10 21.12 4.79
C ARG A 58 6.37 22.12 3.91
N THR A 59 6.05 23.29 4.44
CA THR A 59 5.56 24.41 3.65
C THR A 59 6.60 24.68 2.57
N PRO A 60 6.29 24.54 1.28
CA PRO A 60 7.20 25.00 0.24
C PRO A 60 7.30 26.52 0.35
N GLU A 61 8.52 27.04 0.51
CA GLU A 61 8.86 28.47 0.46
C GLU A 61 8.65 29.07 -0.94
#